data_AF-A0A7V5K962-F1
#
_entry.id   AF-A0A7V5K962-F1
#
_cell.length_a   1.000
_cell.length_b   1.000
_cell.length_c   1.000
_cell.angle_alpha   90.00
_cell.angle_beta   90.00
_cell.angle_gamma   90.00
#
_symmetry.space_group_name_H-M   'P 1'
#
loop_
_entity.id
_entity.type
_entity.pdbx_description
1 polymer ?
#
loop_
_entity_poly.entity_id
_entity_poly.type
_entity_poly.pdbx_seq_one_letter_code
_entity_poly.pdbx_strand_id
1 'polypeptide(L)' 'AYEDLSIESYLNGDLKQSARTSMMIFPVPFLISFISMVMTLNPGDLIMTGTPAGISPMHPGDRIEVRIEGIGSLVNDVA' A
#
# COMPACT_ATOMS: atom_id res chain seq x y z
N ALA A 1 -4.36 9.81 -12.59
CA ALA A 1 -5.59 9.28 -11.96
C ALA A 1 -5.16 8.25 -10.91
N TYR A 2 -5.17 8.62 -9.63
CA TYR A 2 -4.80 7.72 -8.51
C TYR A 2 -6.03 7.14 -7.79
N GLU A 3 -7.23 7.58 -8.19
CA GLU A 3 -8.48 7.32 -7.48
C GLU A 3 -9.02 5.89 -7.68
N ASP A 4 -8.56 5.17 -8.71
CA ASP A 4 -9.02 3.81 -8.98
C ASP A 4 -7.93 2.92 -9.60
N LEU A 5 -6.88 2.64 -8.83
CA LEU A 5 -5.77 1.76 -9.20
C LEU A 5 -5.90 0.42 -8.49
N SER A 6 -5.64 -0.70 -9.17
CA SER A 6 -5.49 -1.98 -8.47
C SER A 6 -4.23 -2.01 -7.60
N ILE A 7 -4.34 -2.65 -6.43
CA ILE A 7 -3.23 -2.96 -5.54
C ILE A 7 -3.32 -4.42 -5.10
N GLU A 8 -2.23 -5.15 -5.26
CA GLU A 8 -2.16 -6.58 -4.97
C GLU A 8 -0.87 -6.93 -4.22
N SER A 9 -0.92 -7.93 -3.35
CA SER A 9 0.29 -8.50 -2.74
C SER A 9 0.34 -10.02 -2.88
N TYR A 10 1.53 -10.54 -3.16
CA TYR A 10 1.81 -11.94 -3.38
C TYR A 10 2.92 -12.41 -2.45
N LEU A 11 2.65 -13.41 -1.62
CA LEU A 11 3.64 -14.06 -0.77
C LEU A 11 4.02 -15.39 -1.39
N ASN A 12 5.28 -15.54 -1.81
CA ASN A 12 5.78 -16.73 -2.51
C ASN A 12 4.97 -17.08 -3.79
N GLY A 13 4.41 -16.05 -4.44
CA GLY A 13 3.55 -16.20 -5.63
C GLY A 13 2.05 -16.39 -5.32
N ASP A 14 1.68 -16.63 -4.06
CA ASP A 14 0.27 -16.74 -3.65
C ASP A 14 -0.32 -15.35 -3.41
N LEU A 15 -1.43 -15.03 -4.07
CA LEU A 15 -2.17 -13.80 -3.84
C LEU A 15 -2.68 -13.75 -2.38
N LYS A 16 -2.24 -12.75 -1.62
CA LYS A 16 -2.66 -12.52 -0.22
C LYS A 16 -3.63 -11.35 -0.09
N GLN A 17 -3.38 -10.27 -0.84
CA GLN A 17 -4.24 -9.09 -0.81
C GLN A 17 -4.57 -8.65 -2.24
N SER A 18 -5.80 -8.17 -2.46
CA SER A 18 -6.23 -7.58 -3.74
C SER A 18 -7.36 -6.58 -3.47
N ALA A 19 -7.19 -5.34 -3.92
CA ALA A 19 -8.18 -4.27 -3.79
C ALA A 19 -7.96 -3.17 -4.85
N ARG A 20 -8.81 -2.15 -4.83
CA ARG A 20 -8.62 -0.92 -5.61
C ARG A 20 -8.56 0.32 -4.69
N THR A 21 -7.83 1.36 -5.09
CA THR A 21 -7.76 2.62 -4.33
C THR A 21 -9.11 3.34 -4.22
N SER A 22 -10.06 3.03 -5.10
CA SER A 22 -11.46 3.50 -5.02
C SER A 22 -12.22 2.96 -3.81
N MET A 23 -11.73 1.89 -3.18
CA MET A 23 -12.30 1.30 -1.96
C MET A 23 -11.73 1.91 -0.66
N MET A 24 -10.85 2.91 -0.75
CA MET A 24 -10.29 3.56 0.44
C MET A 24 -11.39 4.25 1.24
N ILE A 25 -11.47 3.95 2.54
CA ILE A 25 -12.40 4.62 3.47
C ILE A 25 -12.10 6.12 3.56
N PHE A 26 -10.81 6.48 3.55
CA PHE A 26 -10.33 7.85 3.58
C PHE A 26 -9.49 8.13 2.33
N PRO A 27 -9.94 8.98 1.39
CA PRO A 27 -9.20 9.23 0.15
C PRO A 27 -7.93 10.05 0.41
N VAL A 28 -6.97 10.02 -0.53
CA VAL A 28 -5.68 10.71 -0.42
C VAL A 28 -5.79 12.20 -0.01
N PRO A 29 -6.70 13.03 -0.59
CA PRO A 29 -6.85 14.41 -0.16
C PRO A 29 -7.27 14.56 1.31
N PHE A 30 -8.11 13.65 1.82
CA PHE A 30 -8.50 13.64 3.23
C PHE A 30 -7.31 13.32 4.13
N LEU A 31 -6.52 12.30 3.78
CA LEU A 31 -5.33 11.91 4.56
C LEU A 31 -4.32 13.06 4.66
N ILE A 32 -4.01 13.71 3.53
CA ILE A 32 -3.11 14.87 3.50
C ILE A 32 -3.65 15.99 4.39
N SER A 33 -4.93 16.35 4.22
CA SER A 33 -5.57 17.41 5.01
C SER A 33 -5.53 17.10 6.51
N PHE A 34 -5.97 15.91 6.91
CA PHE A 34 -6.05 15.51 8.31
C PHE A 34 -4.67 15.49 8.97
N ILE A 35 -3.67 14.88 8.33
CA ILE A 35 -2.32 14.80 8.90
C ILE A 35 -1.70 16.19 9.00
N SER A 36 -1.91 17.06 8.00
CA SER A 36 -1.39 18.44 8.01
C SER A 36 -1.98 19.33 9.11
N MET A 37 -3.16 18.99 9.64
CA MET A 37 -3.75 19.66 10.81
C MET A 37 -3.08 19.24 12.13
N VAL A 38 -2.48 18.05 12.18
CA VAL A 38 -1.83 17.49 13.38
C VAL A 38 -0.35 17.82 13.41
N MET A 39 0.33 17.79 12.26
CA MET A 39 1.77 18.05 12.13
C MET A 39 2.12 18.73 10.81
N THR A 40 3.25 19.43 10.77
CA THR A 40 3.79 20.00 9.52
C THR A 40 4.33 18.87 8.63
N LEU A 41 3.87 18.82 7.38
CA LEU A 41 4.42 17.95 6.34
C LEU A 41 5.56 18.66 5.61
N ASN A 42 6.69 17.97 5.46
CA ASN A 42 7.88 18.48 4.80
C ASN A 42 8.12 17.78 3.45
N PRO A 43 8.87 18.42 2.53
CA PRO A 43 9.29 17.76 1.29
C PRO A 43 10.05 16.46 1.57
N GLY A 44 9.59 15.37 0.97
CA GLY A 44 10.17 14.03 1.15
C GLY A 44 9.45 13.15 2.18
N ASP A 45 8.47 13.70 2.92
CA ASP A 45 7.67 12.90 3.84
C ASP A 45 6.80 11.87 3.08
N LEU A 46 6.69 10.67 3.66
CA LEU A 46 5.91 9.56 3.11
C LEU A 46 4.68 9.30 3.98
N ILE A 47 3.50 9.24 3.37
CA ILE A 47 2.24 8.86 4.02
C ILE A 47 1.84 7.47 3.54
N MET A 48 1.80 6.50 4.45
CA MET A 48 1.23 5.19 4.15
C MET A 48 -0.29 5.25 4.27
N THR A 49 -0.99 4.93 3.19
CA THR A 49 -2.43 5.20 3.06
C THR A 49 -3.34 4.09 3.58
N GLY A 50 -2.77 3.11 4.29
CA GLY A 50 -3.47 1.91 4.76
C GLY A 50 -3.20 0.68 3.88
N THR A 51 -3.88 -0.42 4.22
CA THR A 51 -3.72 -1.72 3.54
C THR A 51 -5.09 -2.42 3.46
N PRO A 52 -5.39 -3.12 2.36
CA PRO A 52 -6.62 -3.91 2.24
C PRO A 52 -6.58 -5.16 3.13
N ALA A 53 -7.72 -5.88 3.19
CA ALA A 53 -7.80 -7.17 3.89
C ALA A 53 -6.85 -8.21 3.28
N GLY A 54 -6.53 -9.26 4.05
CA GLY A 54 -5.67 -10.36 3.61
C GLY A 54 -4.23 -10.32 4.17
N ILE A 55 -4.00 -9.54 5.22
CA ILE A 55 -2.72 -9.53 5.94
C ILE A 55 -2.39 -10.95 6.41
N SER A 56 -1.18 -11.41 6.10
CA SER A 56 -0.69 -12.76 6.39
C SER A 56 0.67 -12.69 7.07
N PRO A 57 1.00 -13.64 7.97
CA PRO A 57 2.34 -13.73 8.53
C PRO A 57 3.37 -14.03 7.43
N MET A 58 4.60 -13.56 7.66
CA MET A 58 5.76 -13.86 6.83
C MET A 58 6.85 -14.47 7.71
N HIS A 59 7.67 -15.32 7.11
CA HIS A 59 8.75 -16.05 7.76
C HIS A 59 10.08 -15.84 7.03
N PRO A 60 11.23 -16.01 7.70
CA PRO A 60 12.53 -16.02 7.03
C PRO A 60 12.55 -17.01 5.85
N GLY A 61 13.05 -16.56 4.71
CA GLY A 61 13.04 -17.28 3.43
C GLY A 61 11.86 -16.94 2.51
N ASP A 62 10.85 -16.21 2.99
CA ASP A 62 9.74 -15.78 2.15
C ASP A 62 10.13 -14.65 1.19
N ARG A 63 9.37 -14.54 0.10
CA ARG A 63 9.45 -13.43 -0.86
C ARG A 63 8.09 -12.76 -1.00
N ILE A 64 8.04 -11.46 -0.71
CA ILE A 64 6.83 -10.63 -0.84
C ILE A 64 6.95 -9.74 -2.08
N GLU A 65 5.88 -9.68 -2.86
CA GLU A 65 5.73 -8.77 -3.99
C GLU A 65 4.46 -7.94 -3.82
N VAL A 66 4.56 -6.61 -3.91
CA VAL A 66 3.41 -5.68 -3.90
C VAL A 66 3.35 -4.97 -5.24
N ARG A 67 2.21 -5.07 -5.93
CA ARG A 67 1.98 -4.47 -7.24
C ARG A 67 0.95 -3.37 -7.15
N ILE A 68 1.20 -2.25 -7.81
CA ILE A 68 0.23 -1.17 -8.00
C ILE A 68 0.12 -0.84 -9.49
N GLU A 69 -1.11 -0.85 -9.99
CA GLU A 69 -1.45 -0.47 -11.37
C GLU A 69 -0.85 0.90 -11.73
N GLY A 70 -0.14 0.96 -12.85
CA GLY A 70 0.46 2.21 -13.35
C GLY A 70 1.70 2.70 -12.60
N ILE A 71 2.14 2.03 -11.53
CA ILE A 71 3.38 2.37 -10.79
C ILE A 71 4.45 1.30 -10.98
N GLY A 72 4.13 0.04 -10.67
CA GLY A 72 5.09 -1.06 -10.78
C GLY A 72 4.98 -2.08 -9.65
N SER A 73 6.07 -2.81 -9.44
CA SER A 73 6.18 -3.88 -8.45
C SER A 73 7.33 -3.60 -7.47
N LEU A 74 7.04 -3.72 -6.17
CA LEU A 74 8.01 -3.69 -5.09
C LEU A 74 8.20 -5.12 -4.56
N VAL A 75 9.44 -5.61 -4.60
CA VAL A 75 9.79 -6.97 -4.19
C VAL A 75 10.83 -6.94 -3.09
N ASN A 76 10.61 -7.74 -2.04
CA ASN A 76 11.55 -7.91 -0.95
C ASN A 76 11.65 -9.39 -0.55
N ASP A 77 12.87 -9.83 -0.22
CA ASP A 77 13.11 -11.12 0.43
C ASP A 77 13.13 -10.93 1.95
N VAL A 78 12.56 -11.89 2.68
CA VAL A 78 12.50 -11.90 4.14
C VAL A 78 13.68 -12.71 4.68
N ALA A 79 14.56 -12.08 5.47
CA ALA A 79 15.77 -12.70 6.04
C ALA A 79 15.62 -12.99 7.54
#